data_AF-A0A536S9B0-F1
#
_entry.id   AF-A0A536S9B0-F1
#
_cell.length_a   1.000
_cell.length_b   1.000
_cell.length_c   1.000
_cell.angle_alpha   90.00
_cell.angle_beta   90.00
_cell.angle_gamma   90.00
#
_symmetry.space_group_name_H-M   'P 1'
#
loop_
_entity.id
_entity.type
_entity.pdbx_description
1 polymer ?
#
loop_
_entity_poly.entity_id
_entity_poly.type
_entity_poly.pdbx_seq_one_letter_code
_entity_poly.pdbx_strand_id
1 'polypeptide(L)'
;MLRTVARVEERPWLLLGLVFLATCFFGFLIQAGGTVWLRLHADPIAANYRTTLSYTSAIVGDAILLPVVNVFIVSQLVVWRRRPRGHEIAGAMVASAAITVFLHLYQAANQLLNWTMTQPYRWTGLGYEHAAFMFAEISLVLFFWGQVALVGRENPRAILSHRVAFVILCGLVFLRLVFGDYGYFS
;
A
#
# COMPACT_ATOMS: atom_id res chain seq x y z
N MET A 1 16.16 -25.62 -3.93
CA MET A 1 17.16 -24.97 -3.06
C MET A 1 17.11 -23.46 -3.30
N LEU A 2 16.43 -22.75 -2.40
CA LEU A 2 16.51 -21.30 -2.33
C LEU A 2 17.95 -20.90 -2.02
N ARG A 3 18.56 -20.09 -2.89
CA ARG A 3 19.90 -19.55 -2.66
C ARG A 3 19.81 -18.51 -1.54
N THR A 4 20.16 -18.90 -0.32
CA THR A 4 20.46 -17.99 0.78
C THR A 4 21.69 -17.18 0.44
N VAL A 5 21.59 -15.85 0.50
CA VAL A 5 22.74 -14.97 0.25
C VAL A 5 23.47 -14.74 1.57
N ALA A 6 24.78 -14.96 1.57
CA ALA A 6 25.65 -14.72 2.72
C ALA A 6 25.97 -13.22 2.96
N ARG A 7 25.46 -12.29 2.13
CA ARG A 7 25.70 -10.84 2.24
C ARG A 7 24.48 -10.03 1.80
N VAL A 8 23.66 -9.58 2.75
CA VAL A 8 22.73 -8.45 2.61
C VAL A 8 22.64 -7.74 3.97
N GLU A 9 22.79 -6.41 3.92
CA GLU A 9 22.64 -5.37 4.97
C GLU A 9 22.89 -5.84 6.43
N GLU A 10 24.02 -5.44 7.01
CA GLU A 10 24.34 -5.70 8.43
C GLU A 10 23.38 -4.99 9.40
N ARG A 11 22.56 -4.06 8.88
CA ARG A 11 21.69 -3.16 9.66
C ARG A 11 20.25 -3.20 9.13
N PRO A 12 19.51 -4.30 9.34
CA PRO A 12 18.13 -4.42 8.87
C PRO A 12 17.22 -3.30 9.40
N TRP A 13 17.53 -2.72 10.56
CA TRP A 13 16.78 -1.61 11.15
C TRP A 13 16.78 -0.33 10.30
N LEU A 14 17.84 -0.05 9.53
CA LEU A 14 17.87 1.11 8.61
C LEU A 14 16.85 0.93 7.49
N LEU A 15 16.85 -0.24 6.86
CA LEU A 15 15.88 -0.58 5.82
C LEU A 15 14.45 -0.50 6.35
N LEU A 16 14.19 -1.06 7.52
CA LEU A 16 12.85 -1.01 8.14
C LEU A 16 12.43 0.42 8.46
N GLY A 17 13.33 1.24 8.99
CA GLY A 17 13.07 2.66 9.24
C GLY A 17 12.77 3.44 7.97
N LEU A 18 13.54 3.20 6.89
CA LEU A 18 13.32 3.83 5.59
C LEU A 18 11.97 3.45 4.99
N VAL A 19 11.60 2.17 5.04
CA VAL A 19 10.31 1.68 4.55
C VAL A 19 9.16 2.32 5.33
N PHE A 20 9.27 2.39 6.66
CA PHE A 20 8.28 3.06 7.51
C PHE A 20 8.13 4.53 7.12
N LEU A 21 9.23 5.28 7.08
CA LEU A 21 9.23 6.71 6.79
C LEU A 21 8.71 7.01 5.37
N ALA A 22 9.14 6.23 4.38
CA ALA A 22 8.67 6.39 3.00
C ALA A 22 7.16 6.12 2.92
N THR A 23 6.67 5.07 3.58
CA THR A 23 5.23 4.75 3.59
C THR A 23 4.43 5.85 4.30
N CYS A 24 4.88 6.36 5.45
CA CYS A 24 4.21 7.50 6.10
C CYS A 24 4.19 8.75 5.21
N PHE A 25 5.31 9.02 4.53
CA PHE A 25 5.46 10.22 3.72
C PHE A 25 4.55 10.21 2.49
N PHE A 26 4.68 9.20 1.63
CA PHE A 26 3.88 9.06 0.40
C PHE A 26 2.45 8.58 0.67
N GLY A 27 2.28 7.67 1.63
CA GLY A 27 0.96 7.13 1.95
C GLY A 27 0.04 8.12 2.65
N PHE A 28 0.58 9.04 3.46
CA PHE A 28 -0.26 9.93 4.25
C PHE A 28 0.15 11.40 4.21
N LEU A 29 1.41 11.75 4.47
CA LEU A 29 1.80 13.15 4.68
C LEU A 29 1.62 14.02 3.43
N ILE A 30 1.94 13.51 2.24
CA ILE A 30 1.71 14.24 0.99
C ILE A 30 0.21 14.51 0.78
N GLN A 31 -0.63 13.49 0.97
CA GLN A 31 -2.07 13.56 0.73
C GLN A 31 -2.79 14.44 1.77
N ALA A 32 -2.43 14.26 3.05
CA ALA A 32 -2.91 15.09 4.15
C ALA A 32 -2.44 16.54 4.01
N GLY A 33 -1.16 16.77 3.68
CA GLY A 33 -0.61 18.09 3.40
C GLY A 33 -1.29 18.76 2.21
N GLY A 34 -1.54 18.02 1.14
CA GLY A 34 -2.32 18.47 -0.01
C GLY A 34 -3.74 18.87 0.37
N THR A 35 -4.41 18.07 1.20
CA THR A 35 -5.74 18.40 1.74
C THR A 35 -5.71 19.71 2.55
N VAL A 36 -4.73 19.88 3.44
CA VAL A 36 -4.58 21.12 4.23
C VAL A 36 -4.31 22.31 3.31
N TRP A 37 -3.43 22.16 2.32
CA TRP A 37 -3.11 23.20 1.36
C TRP A 37 -4.34 23.65 0.56
N LEU A 38 -5.15 22.71 0.06
CA LEU A 38 -6.41 23.00 -0.64
C LEU A 38 -7.39 23.79 0.25
N ARG A 39 -7.52 23.41 1.53
CA ARG A 39 -8.37 24.12 2.50
C ARG A 39 -7.88 25.54 2.76
N LEU A 40 -6.58 25.74 2.93
CA LEU A 40 -5.99 27.06 3.17
C LEU A 40 -6.21 28.03 2.00
N HIS A 41 -6.30 27.52 0.78
CA HIS A 41 -6.55 28.32 -0.43
C HIS A 41 -8.02 28.37 -0.84
N ALA A 42 -8.93 27.88 0.02
CA ALA A 42 -10.37 27.79 -0.26
C ALA A 42 -10.68 27.13 -1.63
N ASP A 43 -9.89 26.13 -2.00
CA ASP A 43 -10.05 25.45 -3.29
C ASP A 43 -11.40 24.71 -3.33
N PRO A 44 -12.19 24.82 -4.42
CA PRO A 44 -13.47 24.14 -4.57
C PRO A 44 -13.41 22.62 -4.35
N ILE A 45 -12.25 21.99 -4.55
CA ILE A 45 -12.05 20.57 -4.30
C ILE A 45 -12.26 20.25 -2.82
N ALA A 46 -11.71 21.06 -1.92
CA ALA A 46 -11.80 20.85 -0.48
C ALA A 46 -13.20 21.10 0.08
N ALA A 47 -14.02 21.92 -0.61
CA ALA A 47 -15.39 22.23 -0.21
C ALA A 47 -16.42 21.23 -0.76
N ASN A 48 -16.23 20.78 -2.01
CA ASN A 48 -17.24 20.00 -2.73
C ASN A 48 -17.01 18.49 -2.72
N TYR A 49 -15.81 18.03 -2.35
CA TYR A 49 -15.47 16.61 -2.38
C TYR A 49 -14.94 16.13 -1.01
N ARG A 50 -15.17 14.85 -0.71
CA ARG A 50 -14.52 14.20 0.44
C ARG A 50 -13.01 14.20 0.19
N THR A 51 -12.27 14.77 1.14
CA THR A 51 -10.79 14.87 1.11
C THR A 51 -10.14 13.71 1.86
N THR A 52 -8.83 13.50 1.73
CA THR A 52 -8.08 12.45 2.44
C THR A 52 -8.41 12.40 3.94
N LEU A 53 -8.44 13.57 4.60
CA LEU A 53 -8.73 13.68 6.04
C LEU A 53 -10.20 13.39 6.43
N SER A 54 -11.06 13.09 5.46
CA SER A 54 -12.46 12.70 5.67
C SER A 54 -12.67 11.18 5.65
N TYR A 55 -11.61 10.41 5.43
CA TYR A 55 -11.62 8.96 5.34
C TYR A 55 -10.91 8.35 6.55
N THR A 56 -11.59 7.49 7.29
CA THR A 56 -10.99 6.78 8.43
C THR A 56 -9.91 5.82 7.95
N SER A 57 -10.11 5.20 6.78
CA SER A 57 -9.11 4.37 6.11
C SER A 57 -7.86 5.15 5.73
N ALA A 58 -7.96 6.43 5.37
CA ALA A 58 -6.76 7.23 5.12
C ALA A 58 -6.02 7.60 6.42
N ILE A 59 -6.76 7.99 7.46
CA ILE A 59 -6.14 8.38 8.75
C ILE A 59 -5.53 7.18 9.46
N VAL A 60 -6.28 6.09 9.61
CA VAL A 60 -5.82 4.91 10.36
C VAL A 60 -5.05 3.96 9.45
N GLY A 61 -5.57 3.72 8.26
CA GLY A 61 -4.96 2.82 7.30
C GLY A 61 -3.64 3.37 6.77
N ASP A 62 -3.67 4.50 6.07
CA ASP A 62 -2.48 5.00 5.38
C ASP A 62 -1.44 5.61 6.34
N ALA A 63 -1.86 6.26 7.43
CA ALA A 63 -0.92 6.85 8.38
C ALA A 63 -0.30 5.86 9.37
N ILE A 64 -1.00 4.75 9.67
CA ILE A 64 -0.60 3.81 10.74
C ILE A 64 -0.48 2.38 10.22
N LEU A 65 -1.56 1.80 9.68
CA LEU A 65 -1.56 0.38 9.32
C LEU A 65 -0.58 0.07 8.18
N LEU A 66 -0.59 0.81 7.07
CA LEU A 66 0.30 0.55 5.93
C LEU A 66 1.78 0.68 6.31
N PRO A 67 2.25 1.76 6.98
CA PRO A 67 3.66 1.86 7.39
C PRO A 67 4.10 0.70 8.28
N VAL A 68 3.27 0.29 9.23
CA VAL A 68 3.59 -0.83 10.13
C VAL A 68 3.57 -2.15 9.35
N VAL A 69 2.55 -2.41 8.53
CA VAL A 69 2.47 -3.62 7.70
C VAL A 69 3.68 -3.76 6.79
N ASN A 70 4.12 -2.68 6.16
CA ASN A 70 5.28 -2.71 5.27
C ASN A 70 6.56 -3.07 6.01
N VAL A 71 6.74 -2.59 7.24
CA VAL A 71 7.84 -3.03 8.12
C VAL A 71 7.73 -4.53 8.42
N PHE A 72 6.54 -5.05 8.69
CA PHE A 72 6.34 -6.48 8.95
C PHE A 72 6.55 -7.35 7.70
N ILE A 73 6.12 -6.90 6.54
CA ILE A 73 6.40 -7.52 5.24
C ILE A 73 7.91 -7.59 5.02
N VAL A 74 8.60 -6.45 5.07
CA VAL A 74 10.03 -6.38 4.76
C VAL A 74 10.85 -7.13 5.80
N SER A 75 10.49 -7.06 7.08
CA SER A 75 11.17 -7.84 8.12
C SER A 75 11.01 -9.35 7.91
N GLN A 76 9.84 -9.83 7.48
CA GLN A 76 9.64 -11.23 7.16
C GLN A 76 10.44 -11.66 5.92
N LEU A 77 10.50 -10.82 4.88
CA LEU A 77 11.35 -11.06 3.71
C LEU A 77 12.83 -11.13 4.08
N VAL A 78 13.28 -10.24 4.98
CA VAL A 78 14.63 -10.26 5.55
C VAL A 78 14.89 -11.51 6.37
N VAL A 79 13.90 -12.07 7.07
CA VAL A 79 14.07 -13.35 7.80
C VAL A 79 14.31 -14.50 6.83
N TRP A 80 13.57 -14.56 5.73
CA TRP A 80 13.76 -15.63 4.73
C TRP A 80 15.04 -15.48 3.93
N ARG A 81 15.60 -14.26 3.81
CA ARG A 81 16.86 -13.95 3.10
C ARG A 81 16.95 -14.56 1.71
N ARG A 82 15.81 -14.73 1.07
CA ARG A 82 15.74 -15.33 -0.26
C ARG A 82 16.18 -14.31 -1.29
N ARG A 83 17.02 -14.73 -2.23
CA ARG A 83 17.31 -13.94 -3.43
C ARG A 83 16.15 -14.08 -4.42
N PRO A 84 15.35 -13.03 -4.67
CA PRO A 84 14.30 -13.11 -5.66
C PRO A 84 14.88 -13.22 -7.08
N ARG A 85 14.16 -13.92 -7.94
CA ARG A 85 14.45 -13.95 -9.38
C ARG A 85 13.81 -12.75 -10.07
N GLY A 86 14.38 -12.31 -11.18
CA GLY A 86 13.87 -11.15 -11.93
C GLY A 86 12.39 -11.27 -12.33
N HIS A 87 11.93 -12.47 -12.69
CA HIS A 87 10.51 -12.69 -13.04
C HIS A 87 9.56 -12.60 -11.83
N GLU A 88 10.04 -12.86 -10.61
CA GLU A 88 9.21 -12.71 -9.40
C GLU A 88 8.93 -11.23 -9.13
N ILE A 89 9.95 -10.38 -9.33
CA ILE A 89 9.84 -8.93 -9.21
C ILE A 89 8.99 -8.37 -10.36
N ALA A 90 9.33 -8.72 -11.61
CA ALA A 90 8.63 -8.24 -12.78
C ALA A 90 7.15 -8.68 -12.78
N GLY A 91 6.86 -9.91 -12.36
CA GLY A 91 5.49 -10.41 -12.22
C GLY A 91 4.68 -9.60 -11.22
N ALA A 92 5.25 -9.30 -10.04
CA ALA A 92 4.59 -8.45 -9.05
C ALA A 92 4.34 -7.02 -9.58
N MET A 93 5.33 -6.40 -10.24
CA MET A 93 5.18 -5.06 -10.82
C MET A 93 4.12 -5.02 -11.93
N VAL A 94 4.13 -5.97 -12.86
CA VAL A 94 3.15 -6.01 -13.97
C VAL A 94 1.74 -6.24 -13.43
N ALA A 95 1.56 -7.19 -12.51
CA ALA A 95 0.27 -7.44 -11.88
C ALA A 95 -0.25 -6.20 -11.12
N SER A 96 0.64 -5.49 -10.43
CA SER A 96 0.29 -4.28 -9.68
C SER A 96 -0.08 -3.12 -10.60
N ALA A 97 0.63 -2.95 -11.72
CA ALA A 97 0.27 -1.97 -12.73
C ALA A 97 -1.13 -2.27 -13.30
N ALA A 98 -1.41 -3.52 -13.62
CA ALA A 98 -2.73 -3.94 -14.12
C ALA A 98 -3.84 -3.67 -13.09
N ILE A 99 -3.64 -4.04 -11.83
CA ILE A 99 -4.61 -3.77 -10.75
C ILE A 99 -4.80 -2.27 -10.55
N THR A 100 -3.72 -1.48 -10.51
CA THR A 100 -3.79 -0.03 -10.32
C THR A 100 -4.59 0.61 -11.44
N VAL A 101 -4.28 0.31 -12.70
CA VAL A 101 -5.02 0.81 -13.87
C VAL A 101 -6.48 0.37 -13.80
N PHE A 102 -6.76 -0.90 -13.51
CA PHE A 102 -8.12 -1.41 -13.39
C PHE A 102 -8.92 -0.63 -12.33
N LEU A 103 -8.37 -0.44 -11.13
CA LEU A 103 -9.05 0.27 -10.05
C LEU A 103 -9.30 1.74 -10.39
N HIS A 104 -8.37 2.40 -11.09
CA HIS A 104 -8.56 3.78 -11.54
C HIS A 104 -9.66 3.88 -12.62
N LEU A 105 -9.64 2.98 -13.60
CA LEU A 105 -10.69 2.91 -14.61
C LEU A 105 -12.05 2.57 -13.99
N TYR A 106 -12.08 1.68 -13.00
CA TYR A 106 -13.28 1.37 -12.24
C TYR A 106 -13.81 2.59 -11.47
N GLN A 107 -12.93 3.34 -10.80
CA GLN A 107 -13.28 4.59 -10.13
C GLN A 107 -13.93 5.58 -11.10
N ALA A 108 -13.33 5.76 -12.29
CA ALA A 108 -13.83 6.65 -13.34
C ALA A 108 -15.18 6.19 -13.91
N ALA A 109 -15.31 4.90 -14.24
CA ALA A 109 -16.51 4.33 -14.83
C ALA A 109 -17.72 4.38 -13.88
N ASN A 110 -17.50 4.27 -12.57
CA ASN A 110 -18.55 4.30 -11.56
C ASN A 110 -18.74 5.69 -10.93
N GLN A 111 -18.10 6.73 -11.47
CA GLN A 111 -18.20 8.11 -10.99
C GLN A 111 -17.94 8.24 -9.47
N LEU A 112 -16.96 7.50 -8.96
CA LEU A 112 -16.55 7.58 -7.55
C LEU A 112 -15.69 8.83 -7.33
N LEU A 113 -16.36 9.99 -7.38
CA LEU A 113 -15.72 11.30 -7.34
C LEU A 113 -15.23 11.64 -5.93
N ASN A 114 -14.01 12.18 -5.84
CA ASN A 114 -13.37 12.60 -4.60
C ASN A 114 -12.19 13.55 -4.89
N TRP A 115 -11.36 13.82 -3.89
CA TRP A 115 -10.15 14.63 -4.02
C TRP A 115 -9.11 14.12 -5.04
N THR A 116 -9.10 12.82 -5.37
CA THR A 116 -8.19 12.24 -6.37
C THR A 116 -8.75 12.37 -7.79
N MET A 117 -10.07 12.38 -7.95
CA MET A 117 -10.74 12.46 -9.25
C MET A 117 -12.03 13.27 -9.16
N THR A 118 -12.01 14.51 -9.65
CA THR A 118 -13.13 15.46 -9.50
C THR A 118 -14.17 15.34 -10.62
N GLN A 119 -13.77 14.77 -11.77
CA GLN A 119 -14.64 14.44 -12.89
C GLN A 119 -14.21 13.08 -13.48
N PRO A 120 -15.11 12.30 -14.11
CA PRO A 120 -14.74 11.03 -14.71
C PRO A 120 -13.53 11.17 -15.65
N TYR A 121 -12.54 10.32 -15.48
CA TYR A 121 -11.28 10.31 -16.24
C TYR A 121 -10.41 11.57 -16.10
N ARG A 122 -10.65 12.40 -15.07
CA ARG A 122 -9.84 13.59 -14.76
C ARG A 122 -9.34 13.52 -13.31
N TRP A 123 -8.13 13.00 -13.17
CA TRP A 123 -7.44 12.94 -11.88
C TRP A 123 -6.72 14.25 -11.58
N THR A 124 -6.69 14.59 -10.30
CA THR A 124 -5.91 15.73 -9.80
C THR A 124 -4.43 15.35 -9.70
N GLY A 125 -3.54 16.32 -9.50
CA GLY A 125 -2.12 16.02 -9.24
C GLY A 125 -1.94 15.11 -8.01
N LEU A 126 -2.74 15.33 -6.99
CA LEU A 126 -2.86 14.48 -5.80
C LEU A 126 -3.38 13.08 -6.13
N GLY A 127 -4.27 12.95 -7.10
CA GLY A 127 -4.72 11.64 -7.59
C GLY A 127 -3.63 10.86 -8.32
N TYR A 128 -2.80 11.50 -9.13
CA TYR A 128 -1.66 10.84 -9.78
C TYR A 128 -0.57 10.41 -8.80
N GLU A 129 -0.33 11.22 -7.76
CA GLU A 129 0.58 10.84 -6.67
C GLU A 129 0.05 9.62 -5.92
N HIS A 130 -1.22 9.63 -5.52
CA HIS A 130 -1.88 8.50 -4.89
C HIS A 130 -1.84 7.24 -5.78
N ALA A 131 -2.05 7.38 -7.09
CA ALA A 131 -1.94 6.28 -8.04
C ALA A 131 -0.55 5.64 -8.03
N ALA A 132 0.50 6.46 -8.02
CA ALA A 132 1.89 6.01 -7.98
C ALA A 132 2.22 5.32 -6.64
N PHE A 133 1.73 5.87 -5.53
CA PHE A 133 1.84 5.23 -4.22
C PHE A 133 1.15 3.86 -4.19
N MET A 134 -0.11 3.78 -4.64
CA MET A 134 -0.86 2.52 -4.70
C MET A 134 -0.17 1.49 -5.59
N PHE A 135 0.40 1.89 -6.72
CA PHE A 135 1.19 1.00 -7.57
C PHE A 135 2.38 0.39 -6.81
N ALA A 136 3.15 1.22 -6.08
CA ALA A 136 4.29 0.77 -5.30
C ALA A 136 3.86 -0.16 -4.14
N GLU A 137 2.79 0.21 -3.44
CA GLU A 137 2.23 -0.55 -2.31
C GLU A 137 1.75 -1.94 -2.76
N ILE A 138 0.92 -1.99 -3.81
CA ILE A 138 0.42 -3.25 -4.36
C ILE A 138 1.58 -4.12 -4.87
N SER A 139 2.63 -3.50 -5.45
CA SER A 139 3.84 -4.23 -5.88
C SER A 139 4.54 -4.93 -4.73
N LEU A 140 4.70 -4.24 -3.59
CA LEU A 140 5.29 -4.83 -2.40
C LEU A 140 4.44 -5.97 -1.85
N VAL A 141 3.12 -5.76 -1.74
CA VAL A 141 2.16 -6.75 -1.22
C VAL A 141 2.12 -8.00 -2.11
N LEU A 142 2.01 -7.85 -3.43
CA LEU A 142 1.99 -8.98 -4.35
C LEU A 142 3.32 -9.73 -4.36
N PHE A 143 4.44 -8.99 -4.33
CA PHE A 143 5.75 -9.61 -4.22
C PHE A 143 5.85 -10.44 -2.93
N PHE A 144 5.44 -9.88 -1.80
CA PHE A 144 5.43 -10.59 -0.52
C PHE A 144 4.60 -11.87 -0.56
N TRP A 145 3.36 -11.81 -1.06
CA TRP A 145 2.51 -13.00 -1.16
C TRP A 145 3.05 -14.03 -2.15
N GLY A 146 3.70 -13.60 -3.23
CA GLY A 146 4.47 -14.48 -4.11
C GLY A 146 5.60 -15.21 -3.37
N GLN A 147 6.32 -14.52 -2.49
CA GLN A 147 7.34 -15.14 -1.64
C GLN A 147 6.72 -16.09 -0.61
N VAL A 148 5.60 -15.73 0.03
CA VAL A 148 4.86 -16.60 0.95
C VAL A 148 4.46 -17.89 0.25
N ALA A 149 3.89 -17.83 -0.95
CA ALA A 149 3.45 -19.01 -1.70
C ALA A 149 4.62 -19.96 -2.02
N LEU A 150 5.75 -19.40 -2.44
CA LEU A 150 6.94 -20.18 -2.78
C LEU A 150 7.62 -20.78 -1.54
N VAL A 151 7.77 -20.00 -0.47
CA VAL A 151 8.33 -20.50 0.80
C VAL A 151 7.40 -21.53 1.42
N GLY A 152 6.08 -21.30 1.41
CA GLY A 152 5.09 -22.23 1.93
C GLY A 152 5.09 -23.56 1.19
N ARG A 153 5.31 -23.55 -0.14
CA ARG A 153 5.46 -24.78 -0.94
C ARG A 153 6.67 -25.61 -0.53
N GLU A 154 7.80 -24.98 -0.19
CA GLU A 154 9.04 -25.68 0.19
C GLU A 154 9.10 -26.04 1.68
N ASN A 155 8.60 -25.15 2.54
CA ASN A 155 8.58 -25.30 3.99
C ASN A 155 7.34 -24.63 4.60
N PRO A 156 6.21 -25.35 4.73
CA PRO A 156 4.96 -24.79 5.24
C PRO A 156 5.07 -24.20 6.66
N ARG A 157 5.98 -24.69 7.49
CA ARG A 157 6.16 -24.16 8.86
C ARG A 157 6.82 -22.78 8.85
N ALA A 158 7.58 -22.44 7.83
CA ALA A 158 8.28 -21.15 7.75
C ALA A 158 7.35 -19.95 7.49
N ILE A 159 6.12 -20.20 7.01
CA ILE A 159 5.09 -19.16 6.84
C ILE A 159 4.22 -18.99 8.09
N LEU A 160 4.24 -19.94 9.02
CA LEU A 160 3.58 -19.85 10.33
C LEU A 160 4.38 -18.92 11.26
N SER A 161 4.31 -17.63 10.98
CA SER A 161 4.99 -16.59 11.76
C SER A 161 4.00 -15.55 12.25
N HIS A 162 4.26 -15.00 13.43
CA HIS A 162 3.50 -13.86 13.96
C HIS A 162 3.52 -12.67 12.99
N ARG A 163 4.57 -12.52 12.18
CA ARG A 163 4.67 -11.43 11.19
C ARG A 163 3.69 -11.60 10.05
N VAL A 164 3.62 -12.80 9.47
CA VAL A 164 2.63 -13.11 8.42
C VAL A 164 1.21 -12.98 8.98
N ALA A 165 0.95 -13.48 10.19
CA ALA A 165 -0.34 -13.33 10.84
C ALA A 165 -0.72 -11.85 11.05
N PHE A 166 0.24 -11.03 11.51
CA PHE A 166 0.03 -9.59 11.68
C PHE A 166 -0.30 -8.88 10.35
N VAL A 167 0.41 -9.21 9.26
CA VAL A 167 0.11 -8.69 7.91
C VAL A 167 -1.32 -9.04 7.49
N ILE A 168 -1.76 -10.28 7.72
CA ILE A 168 -3.14 -10.71 7.43
C ILE A 168 -4.14 -9.88 8.26
N LEU A 169 -3.92 -9.79 9.57
CA LEU A 169 -4.82 -9.06 10.47
C LEU A 169 -4.95 -7.60 10.08
N CYS A 170 -3.83 -6.91 9.83
CA CYS A 170 -3.85 -5.52 9.38
C CYS A 170 -4.51 -5.37 8.01
N GLY A 171 -4.29 -6.30 7.08
CA GLY A 171 -4.99 -6.29 5.79
C GLY A 171 -6.51 -6.41 5.95
N LEU A 172 -6.98 -7.29 6.84
CA LEU A 172 -8.41 -7.44 7.15
C LEU A 172 -8.99 -6.19 7.83
N VAL A 173 -8.26 -5.60 8.77
CA VAL A 173 -8.65 -4.34 9.42
C VAL A 173 -8.70 -3.21 8.39
N PHE A 174 -7.70 -3.10 7.51
CA PHE A 174 -7.66 -2.08 6.46
C PHE A 174 -8.85 -2.24 5.50
N LEU A 175 -9.11 -3.46 5.01
CA LEU A 175 -10.28 -3.74 4.17
C LEU A 175 -11.60 -3.36 4.86
N ARG A 176 -11.73 -3.65 6.16
CA ARG A 176 -12.89 -3.23 6.95
C ARG A 176 -13.03 -1.71 6.99
N LEU A 177 -11.93 -0.98 7.20
CA LEU A 177 -11.94 0.49 7.22
C LEU A 177 -12.34 1.07 5.85
N VAL A 178 -11.79 0.54 4.75
CA VAL A 178 -12.16 0.96 3.40
C VAL A 178 -13.65 0.74 3.18
N PHE A 179 -14.16 -0.46 3.44
CA PHE A 179 -15.58 -0.74 3.25
C PHE A 179 -16.49 0.08 4.16
N GLY A 180 -16.06 0.37 5.39
CA GLY A 180 -16.78 1.27 6.29
C GLY A 180 -16.87 2.69 5.74
N ASP A 181 -15.78 3.23 5.19
CA ASP A 181 -15.76 4.57 4.60
C ASP A 181 -16.68 4.73 3.38
N TYR A 182 -16.94 3.63 2.66
CA TYR A 182 -17.88 3.55 1.54
C TYR A 182 -19.30 3.10 1.95
N GLY A 183 -19.57 2.93 3.26
CA GLY A 183 -20.91 2.66 3.78
C GLY A 183 -21.39 1.22 3.61
N TYR A 184 -20.50 0.25 3.38
CA TYR A 184 -20.86 -1.16 3.27
C TYR A 184 -21.17 -1.82 4.64
N PHE A 185 -20.74 -1.18 5.74
CA PHE A 185 -20.98 -1.63 7.11
C PHE A 185 -21.24 -0.41 8.01
N SER A 186 -22.14 -0.57 8.97
CA SER A 186 -22.49 0.41 10.02
C SER A 186 -21.74 0.14 11.32
#